data_AF-B8BYQ2-F1
#
_entry.id   AF-B8BYQ2-F1
#
_cell.length_a   1.000
_cell.length_b   1.000
_cell.length_c   1.000
_cell.angle_alpha   90.00
_cell.angle_beta   90.00
_cell.angle_gamma   90.00
#
_symmetry.space_group_name_H-M   'P 1'
#
loop_
_entity.id
_entity.type
_entity.pdbx_description
1 polymer ?
#
loop_
_entity_poly.entity_id
_entity_poly.type
_entity_poly.pdbx_seq_one_letter_code
_entity_poly.pdbx_strand_id
1 'polypeptide(L)'
;MQLLLKYLAANGPQYLFQRDAAAHVCQNLFPLRDPRSVQIRAHETLLNPNFVQDRWDVDEQRTLALLMRAYSDEPNTIQLASRSAHFPHRAQQRVSDKWERSLNPEVSFQPFTPAEDIKLLAAVKEFKPKGRSGMWAAVSKTSFPNRSTETLFNRWVEIADKHEVDAYCKDRLIAKRLMDKGLNIKEDDAFDQGDFVVRKKQKT
;
A
#
# COMPACT_ATOMS: atom_id res chain seq x y z
N MET A 1 -10.60 -7.15 -9.27
CA MET A 1 -9.76 -6.15 -9.99
C MET A 1 -9.79 -6.34 -11.50
N GLN A 2 -9.52 -7.55 -12.03
CA GLN A 2 -9.47 -7.75 -13.49
C GLN A 2 -10.77 -7.40 -14.22
N LEU A 3 -11.95 -7.63 -13.62
CA LEU A 3 -13.24 -7.31 -14.23
C LEU A 3 -13.45 -5.80 -14.43
N LEU A 4 -13.05 -4.99 -13.45
CA LEU A 4 -13.16 -3.53 -13.52
C LEU A 4 -12.25 -3.00 -14.64
N LEU A 5 -11.00 -3.46 -14.69
CA LEU A 5 -10.04 -3.05 -15.71
C LEU A 5 -10.52 -3.40 -17.13
N LYS A 6 -11.07 -4.61 -17.34
CA LYS A 6 -11.64 -5.02 -18.64
C LYS A 6 -12.82 -4.15 -19.05
N TYR A 7 -13.67 -3.77 -18.10
CA TYR A 7 -14.82 -2.90 -18.38
C TYR A 7 -14.39 -1.46 -18.73
N LEU A 8 -13.38 -0.92 -18.06
CA LEU A 8 -12.82 0.40 -18.37
C LEU A 8 -12.16 0.43 -19.75
N ALA A 9 -11.44 -0.63 -20.10
CA ALA A 9 -10.86 -0.77 -21.43
C ALA A 9 -11.95 -0.84 -22.53
N ALA A 10 -13.12 -1.43 -22.23
CA ALA A 10 -14.22 -1.58 -23.20
C ALA A 10 -15.08 -0.31 -23.38
N ASN A 11 -15.28 0.48 -22.31
CA ASN A 11 -16.20 1.64 -22.32
C ASN A 11 -15.48 3.00 -22.31
N GLY A 12 -14.16 3.01 -22.12
CA GLY A 12 -13.33 4.21 -22.11
C GLY A 12 -13.26 4.93 -20.74
N PRO A 13 -12.26 5.82 -20.55
CA PRO A 13 -12.00 6.53 -19.30
C PRO A 13 -13.20 7.34 -18.79
N GLN A 14 -13.92 8.00 -19.71
CA GLN A 14 -15.03 8.90 -19.44
C GLN A 14 -16.15 8.26 -18.60
N TYR A 15 -16.30 6.94 -18.67
CA TYR A 15 -17.38 6.19 -18.03
C TYR A 15 -17.23 6.07 -16.50
N LEU A 16 -16.07 6.38 -15.91
CA LEU A 16 -15.94 6.40 -14.43
C LEU A 16 -16.32 7.73 -13.80
N PHE A 17 -16.28 8.80 -14.58
CA PHE A 17 -16.35 10.17 -14.07
C PHE A 17 -17.78 10.70 -13.97
N GLN A 18 -18.76 9.98 -14.53
CA GLN A 18 -20.18 10.24 -14.35
C GLN A 18 -20.76 9.39 -13.22
N ARG A 19 -21.53 10.02 -12.31
CA ARG A 19 -22.15 9.32 -11.17
C ARG A 19 -23.01 8.14 -11.60
N ASP A 20 -23.76 8.30 -12.69
CA ASP A 20 -24.68 7.28 -13.21
C ASP A 20 -23.92 6.07 -13.76
N ALA A 21 -22.78 6.33 -14.38
CA ALA A 21 -21.95 5.32 -15.01
C ALA A 21 -21.23 4.43 -13.96
N ALA A 22 -20.77 5.01 -12.85
CA ALA A 22 -20.24 4.24 -11.72
C ALA A 22 -21.33 3.41 -10.99
N ALA A 23 -22.55 3.95 -10.87
CA ALA A 23 -23.69 3.21 -10.34
C ALA A 23 -24.03 2.01 -11.23
N HIS A 24 -24.01 2.18 -12.55
CA HIS A 24 -24.22 1.12 -13.53
C HIS A 24 -23.12 0.04 -13.47
N VAL A 25 -21.84 0.43 -13.32
CA VAL A 25 -20.73 -0.52 -13.10
C VAL A 25 -20.95 -1.33 -11.83
N CYS A 26 -21.35 -0.69 -10.74
CA CYS A 26 -21.62 -1.39 -9.49
C CYS A 26 -22.78 -2.37 -9.63
N GLN A 27 -23.91 -1.96 -10.19
CA GLN A 27 -25.07 -2.84 -10.37
C GLN A 27 -24.75 -4.09 -11.22
N ASN A 28 -23.96 -3.93 -12.28
CA ASN A 28 -23.70 -5.03 -13.22
C ASN A 28 -22.46 -5.87 -12.91
N LEU A 29 -21.39 -5.28 -12.39
CA LEU A 29 -20.09 -5.95 -12.23
C LEU A 29 -19.73 -6.22 -10.78
N PHE A 30 -20.19 -5.37 -9.86
CA PHE A 30 -19.86 -5.47 -8.44
C PHE A 30 -21.09 -5.19 -7.58
N PRO A 31 -22.16 -6.00 -7.68
CA PRO A 31 -23.47 -5.70 -7.06
C PRO A 31 -23.41 -5.61 -5.52
N LEU A 32 -22.36 -6.16 -4.91
CA LEU A 32 -22.10 -6.13 -3.47
C LEU A 32 -21.12 -5.01 -3.05
N ARG A 33 -20.76 -4.10 -3.95
CA ARG A 33 -19.82 -2.99 -3.68
C ARG A 33 -20.53 -1.66 -3.82
N ASP A 34 -20.19 -0.76 -2.89
CA ASP A 34 -20.65 0.62 -2.91
C ASP A 34 -20.06 1.38 -4.12
N PRO A 35 -20.88 2.08 -4.94
CA PRO A 35 -20.43 2.89 -6.07
C PRO A 35 -19.35 3.90 -5.75
N ARG A 36 -19.42 4.55 -4.58
CA ARG A 36 -18.40 5.52 -4.15
C ARG A 36 -17.06 4.83 -3.91
N SER A 37 -17.06 3.64 -3.31
CA SER A 37 -15.85 2.84 -3.10
C SER A 37 -15.19 2.40 -4.43
N VAL A 38 -15.99 2.12 -5.46
CA VAL A 38 -15.48 1.79 -6.81
C VAL A 38 -14.87 3.02 -7.48
N GLN A 39 -15.51 4.19 -7.36
CA GLN A 39 -14.96 5.46 -7.85
C GLN A 39 -13.66 5.83 -7.15
N ILE A 40 -13.64 5.85 -5.81
CA ILE A 40 -12.45 6.15 -5.02
C ILE A 40 -11.29 5.25 -5.45
N ARG A 41 -11.53 3.94 -5.51
CA ARG A 41 -10.51 2.99 -5.96
C ARG A 41 -10.03 3.31 -7.38
N ALA A 42 -10.92 3.61 -8.30
CA ALA A 42 -10.53 3.95 -9.66
C ALA A 42 -9.66 5.21 -9.71
N HIS A 43 -9.98 6.25 -8.93
CA HIS A 43 -9.26 7.52 -8.87
C HIS A 43 -7.96 7.49 -8.07
N GLU A 44 -7.82 6.59 -7.09
CA GLU A 44 -6.63 6.49 -6.24
C GLU A 44 -5.61 5.47 -6.78
N THR A 45 -6.04 4.53 -7.63
CA THR A 45 -5.19 3.46 -8.12
C THR A 45 -4.92 3.59 -9.62
N LEU A 46 -3.92 2.84 -10.11
CA LEU A 46 -3.54 2.75 -11.52
C LEU A 46 -4.61 2.08 -12.42
N LEU A 47 -5.82 1.88 -11.90
CA LEU A 47 -6.95 1.37 -12.66
C LEU A 47 -7.55 2.44 -13.58
N ASN A 48 -7.31 3.72 -13.30
CA ASN A 48 -7.71 4.80 -14.21
C ASN A 48 -6.82 4.77 -15.46
N PRO A 49 -7.40 4.58 -16.67
CA PRO A 49 -6.65 4.54 -17.92
C PRO A 49 -5.97 5.87 -18.28
N ASN A 50 -6.38 7.00 -17.67
CA ASN A 50 -5.71 8.29 -17.84
C ASN A 50 -4.42 8.41 -17.03
N PHE A 51 -4.15 7.48 -16.11
CA PHE A 51 -2.92 7.50 -15.32
C PHE A 51 -1.78 6.82 -16.05
N VAL A 52 -0.65 7.52 -16.07
CA VAL A 52 0.54 7.11 -16.79
C VAL A 52 1.51 6.41 -15.82
N GLN A 53 2.06 5.27 -16.25
CA GLN A 53 3.05 4.50 -15.48
C GLN A 53 4.51 4.87 -15.81
N ASP A 54 4.72 5.93 -16.58
CA ASP A 54 6.04 6.35 -17.06
C ASP A 54 6.95 6.87 -15.95
N ARG A 55 8.22 7.06 -16.31
CA ARG A 55 9.23 7.67 -15.44
C ARG A 55 8.79 9.08 -15.02
N TRP A 56 9.25 9.50 -13.85
CA TRP A 56 8.98 10.84 -13.34
C TRP A 56 9.84 11.85 -14.08
N ASP A 57 9.20 12.86 -14.65
CA ASP A 57 9.93 13.94 -15.30
C ASP A 57 10.60 14.86 -14.28
N VAL A 58 11.62 15.60 -14.70
CA VAL A 58 12.33 16.57 -13.86
C VAL A 58 11.38 17.68 -13.42
N ASP A 59 10.49 18.15 -14.31
CA ASP A 59 9.55 19.22 -13.99
C ASP A 59 8.43 18.74 -13.06
N GLU A 60 7.95 17.49 -13.21
CA GLU A 60 7.04 16.88 -12.23
C GLU A 60 7.68 16.83 -10.83
N GLN A 61 8.95 16.46 -10.75
CA GLN A 61 9.69 16.38 -9.48
C GLN A 61 9.91 17.75 -8.86
N ARG A 62 10.27 18.77 -9.67
CA ARG A 62 10.38 20.17 -9.22
C ARG A 62 9.04 20.70 -8.73
N THR A 63 7.97 20.44 -9.46
CA THR A 63 6.61 20.84 -9.09
C THR A 63 6.24 20.24 -7.74
N LEU A 64 6.50 18.94 -7.52
CA LEU A 64 6.23 18.31 -6.24
C LEU A 64 7.03 18.94 -5.09
N ALA A 65 8.31 19.19 -5.30
CA ALA A 65 9.15 19.85 -4.29
C ALA A 65 8.66 21.27 -3.95
N LEU A 66 8.24 22.04 -4.95
CA LEU A 66 7.69 23.38 -4.76
C LEU A 66 6.35 23.34 -4.03
N LEU A 67 5.45 22.40 -4.36
CA LEU A 67 4.17 22.23 -3.68
C LEU A 67 4.34 21.82 -2.23
N MET A 68 5.28 20.94 -1.93
CA MET A 68 5.59 20.54 -0.56
C MET A 68 6.11 21.72 0.27
N ARG A 69 6.87 22.62 -0.35
CA ARG A 69 7.28 23.88 0.28
C ARG A 69 6.12 24.87 0.41
N ALA A 70 5.25 24.97 -0.59
CA ALA A 70 4.15 25.92 -0.59
C ALA A 70 3.05 25.57 0.42
N TYR A 71 2.83 24.28 0.66
CA TYR A 71 1.84 23.76 1.61
C TYR A 71 2.48 23.34 2.95
N SER A 72 3.70 23.81 3.27
CA SER A 72 4.42 23.40 4.49
C SER A 72 3.64 23.68 5.77
N ASP A 73 2.81 24.72 5.75
CA ASP A 73 2.08 25.20 6.93
C ASP A 73 0.69 24.57 7.06
N GLU A 74 0.25 23.84 6.04
CA GLU A 74 -1.08 23.23 5.98
C GLU A 74 -1.07 21.80 6.55
N PRO A 75 -2.13 21.38 7.27
CA PRO A 75 -2.30 20.00 7.64
C PRO A 75 -2.49 19.12 6.38
N ASN A 76 -1.86 17.95 6.36
CA ASN A 76 -1.88 17.01 5.22
C ASN A 76 -1.26 17.55 3.93
N THR A 77 -0.12 18.24 4.03
CA THR A 77 0.69 18.77 2.91
C THR A 77 0.77 17.83 1.71
N ILE A 78 1.10 16.55 1.93
CA ILE A 78 1.24 15.58 0.83
C ILE A 78 -0.09 15.33 0.11
N GLN A 79 -1.20 15.29 0.82
CA GLN A 79 -2.51 15.10 0.20
C GLN A 79 -2.91 16.31 -0.65
N LEU A 80 -2.55 17.52 -0.21
CA LEU A 80 -2.76 18.76 -0.97
C LEU A 80 -1.90 18.80 -2.23
N ALA A 81 -0.61 18.45 -2.10
CA ALA A 81 0.33 18.39 -3.21
C ALA A 81 -0.04 17.29 -4.24
N SER A 82 -0.58 16.16 -3.78
CA SER A 82 -0.98 15.02 -4.62
C SER A 82 -2.30 15.21 -5.37
N ARG A 83 -2.97 16.36 -5.26
CA ARG A 83 -4.24 16.61 -5.96
C ARG A 83 -4.10 16.51 -7.47
N SER A 84 -5.15 16.02 -8.13
CA SER A 84 -5.21 15.87 -9.59
C SER A 84 -5.11 17.19 -10.35
N ALA A 85 -5.37 18.34 -9.70
CA ALA A 85 -5.13 19.66 -10.30
C ALA A 85 -3.65 19.92 -10.58
N HIS A 86 -2.75 19.39 -9.75
CA HIS A 86 -1.30 19.52 -9.91
C HIS A 86 -0.72 18.39 -10.76
N PHE A 87 -1.24 17.17 -10.59
CA PHE A 87 -0.79 15.98 -11.32
C PHE A 87 -1.97 15.26 -11.99
N PRO A 88 -2.50 15.76 -13.12
CA PRO A 88 -3.72 15.22 -13.74
C PRO A 88 -3.57 13.78 -14.26
N HIS A 89 -2.34 13.38 -14.61
CA HIS A 89 -2.04 12.07 -15.17
C HIS A 89 -1.34 11.12 -14.17
N ARG A 90 -1.26 11.49 -12.90
CA ARG A 90 -0.69 10.63 -11.84
C ARG A 90 -1.73 10.34 -10.78
N ALA A 91 -1.78 9.09 -10.34
CA ALA A 91 -2.56 8.71 -9.17
C ALA A 91 -1.98 9.38 -7.92
N GLN A 92 -2.85 9.84 -7.02
CA GLN A 92 -2.44 10.55 -5.79
C GLN A 92 -1.45 9.72 -4.96
N GLN A 93 -1.71 8.42 -4.83
CA GLN A 93 -0.83 7.48 -4.13
C GLN A 93 0.58 7.43 -4.73
N ARG A 94 0.72 7.57 -6.05
CA ARG A 94 2.03 7.57 -6.72
C ARG A 94 2.82 8.83 -6.41
N VAL A 95 2.14 9.97 -6.28
CA VAL A 95 2.75 11.24 -5.90
C VAL A 95 3.23 11.16 -4.44
N SER A 96 2.39 10.65 -3.54
CA SER A 96 2.78 10.41 -2.14
C SER A 96 3.98 9.47 -2.02
N ASP A 97 3.92 8.31 -2.70
CA ASP A 97 5.03 7.36 -2.75
C ASP A 97 6.33 7.99 -3.25
N LYS A 98 6.25 8.86 -4.28
CA LYS A 98 7.41 9.52 -4.87
C LYS A 98 8.07 10.47 -3.86
N TRP A 99 7.27 11.24 -3.14
CA TRP A 99 7.75 12.13 -2.08
C TRP A 99 8.43 11.33 -0.97
N GLU A 100 7.69 10.41 -0.34
CA GLU A 100 8.13 9.64 0.82
C GLU A 100 9.35 8.76 0.57
N ARG A 101 9.58 8.33 -0.68
CA ARG A 101 10.68 7.41 -1.01
C ARG A 101 11.88 8.08 -1.64
N SER A 102 11.74 9.27 -2.25
CA SER A 102 12.81 9.81 -3.09
C SER A 102 13.03 11.32 -3.02
N LEU A 103 11.99 12.13 -2.82
CA LEU A 103 12.11 13.59 -2.88
C LEU A 103 12.08 14.27 -1.51
N ASN A 104 11.57 13.59 -0.48
CA ASN A 104 11.61 14.10 0.88
C ASN A 104 13.09 14.23 1.33
N PRO A 105 13.56 15.45 1.68
CA PRO A 105 14.92 15.68 2.16
C PRO A 105 15.29 14.89 3.43
N GLU A 106 14.29 14.47 4.21
CA GLU A 106 14.50 13.67 5.42
C GLU A 106 14.92 12.22 5.12
N VAL A 107 14.71 11.76 3.88
CA VAL A 107 15.02 10.39 3.47
C VAL A 107 16.50 10.28 3.13
N SER A 108 17.19 9.37 3.81
CA SER A 108 18.59 9.07 3.58
C SER A 108 18.77 8.00 2.50
N PHE A 109 19.55 8.35 1.47
CA PHE A 109 20.01 7.46 0.40
C PHE A 109 21.43 6.93 0.62
N GLN A 110 22.03 7.20 1.78
CA GLN A 110 23.39 6.75 2.06
C GLN A 110 23.47 5.22 2.06
N PRO A 111 24.60 4.61 1.68
CA PRO A 111 24.78 3.17 1.81
C PRO A 111 24.53 2.70 3.25
N PHE A 112 24.06 1.47 3.41
CA PHE A 112 23.95 0.86 4.74
C PHE A 112 25.33 0.53 5.28
N THR A 113 25.56 0.90 6.54
CA THR A 113 26.75 0.51 7.28
C THR A 113 26.55 -0.87 7.93
N PRO A 114 27.63 -1.62 8.19
CA PRO A 114 27.52 -2.90 8.89
C PRO A 114 26.84 -2.80 10.27
N ALA A 115 27.01 -1.66 10.96
CA ALA A 115 26.33 -1.39 12.22
C ALA A 115 24.81 -1.23 12.05
N GLU A 116 24.37 -0.56 10.98
CA GLU A 116 22.95 -0.47 10.62
C GLU A 116 22.38 -1.84 10.24
N ASP A 117 23.13 -2.70 9.55
CA ASP A 117 22.68 -4.04 9.19
C ASP A 117 22.40 -4.90 10.43
N ILE A 118 23.31 -4.87 11.42
CA ILE A 118 23.13 -5.56 12.70
C ILE A 118 21.88 -5.03 13.41
N LYS A 119 21.71 -3.70 13.45
CA LYS A 119 20.53 -3.05 14.06
C LYS A 119 19.24 -3.43 13.33
N LEU A 120 19.27 -3.53 12.01
CA LEU A 120 18.11 -3.88 11.18
C LEU A 120 17.67 -5.32 11.46
N LEU A 121 18.61 -6.27 11.49
CA LEU A 121 18.33 -7.66 11.82
C LEU A 121 17.75 -7.81 13.24
N ALA A 122 18.29 -7.08 14.21
CA ALA A 122 17.77 -7.06 15.57
C ALA A 122 16.34 -6.50 15.64
N ALA A 123 16.10 -5.35 15.00
CA ALA A 123 14.79 -4.72 14.97
C ALA A 123 13.73 -5.61 14.29
N VAL A 124 14.06 -6.23 13.16
CA VAL A 124 13.13 -7.14 12.48
C VAL A 124 12.77 -8.31 13.39
N LYS A 125 13.73 -8.92 14.11
CA LYS A 125 13.46 -9.99 15.07
C LYS A 125 12.57 -9.54 16.24
N GLU A 126 12.75 -8.32 16.72
CA GLU A 126 11.94 -7.74 17.80
C GLU A 126 10.50 -7.46 17.38
N PHE A 127 10.29 -6.95 16.17
CA PHE A 127 8.97 -6.54 15.68
C PHE A 127 8.21 -7.64 14.93
N LYS A 128 8.89 -8.72 14.49
CA LYS A 128 8.29 -9.90 13.85
C LYS A 128 7.11 -10.53 14.64
N PRO A 129 7.12 -10.61 15.98
CA PRO A 129 6.02 -11.17 16.76
C PRO A 129 4.80 -10.24 16.86
N LYS A 130 4.96 -8.93 16.65
CA LYS A 130 3.93 -7.90 16.86
C LYS A 130 2.96 -7.75 15.67
N GLY A 131 2.93 -8.73 14.77
CA GLY A 131 2.06 -8.72 13.61
C GLY A 131 2.71 -8.23 12.31
N ARG A 132 2.12 -8.67 11.19
CA ARG A 132 2.70 -8.56 9.83
C ARG A 132 2.44 -7.22 9.16
N SER A 133 1.38 -6.52 9.54
CA SER A 133 1.01 -5.21 9.00
C SER A 133 1.64 -4.12 9.85
N GLY A 134 2.34 -3.18 9.23
CA GLY A 134 2.97 -2.07 9.96
C GLY A 134 4.30 -2.41 10.64
N MET A 135 4.81 -3.64 10.57
CA MET A 135 6.15 -4.00 11.08
C MET A 135 7.24 -3.08 10.53
N TRP A 136 7.31 -2.92 9.20
CA TRP A 136 8.30 -2.04 8.58
C TRP A 136 8.11 -0.57 8.96
N ALA A 137 6.86 -0.13 9.15
CA ALA A 137 6.57 1.21 9.63
C ALA A 137 7.06 1.40 11.08
N ALA A 138 6.90 0.39 11.93
CA ALA A 138 7.43 0.39 13.30
C ALA A 138 8.97 0.37 13.32
N VAL A 139 9.60 -0.45 12.48
CA VAL A 139 11.08 -0.52 12.36
C VAL A 139 11.64 0.80 11.85
N SER A 140 11.03 1.39 10.82
CA SER A 140 11.41 2.72 10.31
C SER A 140 11.25 3.78 11.41
N LYS A 141 10.07 3.90 12.02
CA LYS A 141 9.81 4.90 13.06
C LYS A 141 10.70 4.77 14.31
N THR A 142 10.99 3.54 14.74
CA THR A 142 11.70 3.29 16.00
C THR A 142 13.21 3.25 15.83
N SER A 143 13.70 2.60 14.77
CA SER A 143 15.11 2.29 14.61
C SER A 143 15.79 3.08 13.49
N PHE A 144 15.04 3.55 12.48
CA PHE A 144 15.59 4.19 11.27
C PHE A 144 14.66 5.30 10.72
N PRO A 145 14.50 6.43 11.45
CA PRO A 145 13.51 7.45 11.10
C PRO A 145 13.72 8.07 9.71
N ASN A 146 14.97 8.06 9.23
CA ASN A 146 15.35 8.62 7.93
C ASN A 146 15.39 7.56 6.81
N ARG A 147 14.99 6.31 7.06
CA ARG A 147 14.97 5.25 6.04
C ARG A 147 13.54 4.86 5.70
N SER A 148 13.25 4.82 4.39
CA SER A 148 11.96 4.35 3.91
C SER A 148 11.76 2.86 4.20
N THR A 149 10.52 2.45 4.42
CA THR A 149 10.15 1.05 4.67
C THR A 149 10.59 0.12 3.55
N GLU A 150 10.53 0.58 2.31
CA GLU A 150 10.96 -0.14 1.11
C GLU A 150 12.48 -0.36 1.12
N THR A 151 13.25 0.67 1.45
CA THR A 151 14.72 0.59 1.53
C THR A 151 15.16 -0.41 2.61
N LEU A 152 14.49 -0.40 3.77
CA LEU A 152 14.75 -1.35 4.85
C LEU A 152 14.37 -2.79 4.48
N PHE A 153 13.22 -2.99 3.83
CA PHE A 153 12.80 -4.30 3.36
C PHE A 153 13.79 -4.87 2.34
N ASN A 154 14.18 -4.07 1.34
CA ASN A 154 15.13 -4.49 0.31
C ASN A 154 16.49 -4.83 0.93
N ARG A 155 16.99 -4.01 1.86
CA ARG A 155 18.23 -4.32 2.57
C ARG A 155 18.14 -5.60 3.38
N TRP A 156 17.03 -5.81 4.09
CA TRP A 156 16.81 -7.03 4.86
C TRP A 156 16.79 -8.27 3.97
N VAL A 157 16.17 -8.21 2.80
CA VAL A 157 16.18 -9.31 1.81
C VAL A 157 17.61 -9.66 1.35
N GLU A 158 18.50 -8.68 1.27
CA GLU A 158 19.92 -8.90 0.90
C GLU A 158 20.74 -9.57 2.01
N ILE A 159 20.49 -9.22 3.27
CA ILE A 159 21.35 -9.63 4.40
C ILE A 159 20.79 -10.79 5.23
N ALA A 160 19.49 -11.05 5.17
CA ALA A 160 18.83 -12.09 5.97
C ALA A 160 18.98 -13.47 5.34
N ASP A 161 18.73 -14.50 6.15
CA ASP A 161 18.71 -15.87 5.65
C ASP A 161 17.57 -16.09 4.65
N LYS A 162 17.87 -16.76 3.55
CA LYS A 162 16.92 -16.96 2.45
C LYS A 162 15.65 -17.70 2.91
N HIS A 163 15.79 -18.69 3.80
CA HIS A 163 14.63 -19.43 4.30
C HIS A 163 13.73 -18.54 5.16
N GLU A 164 14.32 -17.62 5.93
CA GLU A 164 13.57 -16.63 6.70
C GLU A 164 12.80 -15.65 5.80
N VAL A 165 13.43 -15.16 4.74
CA VAL A 165 12.79 -14.27 3.75
C VAL A 165 11.65 -14.99 3.03
N ASP A 166 11.86 -16.24 2.62
CA ASP A 166 10.86 -17.05 1.93
C ASP A 166 9.65 -17.34 2.83
N ALA A 167 9.89 -17.67 4.10
CA ALA A 167 8.81 -17.87 5.08
C ALA A 167 7.98 -16.60 5.27
N TYR A 168 8.64 -15.45 5.46
CA TYR A 168 7.97 -14.17 5.58
C TYR A 168 7.12 -13.82 4.34
N CYS A 169 7.65 -14.05 3.14
CA CYS A 169 6.94 -13.79 1.89
C CYS A 169 5.71 -14.70 1.74
N LYS A 170 5.82 -15.98 2.08
CA LYS A 170 4.70 -16.94 2.06
C LYS A 170 3.61 -16.52 3.03
N ASP A 171 3.97 -16.19 4.26
CA ASP A 171 3.02 -15.74 5.29
C ASP A 171 2.27 -14.47 4.85
N ARG A 172 2.97 -13.53 4.21
CA ARG A 172 2.37 -12.30 3.65
C ARG A 172 1.39 -12.59 2.52
N LEU A 173 1.71 -13.53 1.62
CA LEU A 173 0.82 -13.94 0.53
C LEU A 173 -0.45 -14.63 1.04
N ILE A 174 -0.29 -15.52 2.04
CA ILE A 174 -1.41 -16.20 2.71
C ILE A 174 -2.30 -15.18 3.40
N ALA A 175 -1.73 -14.26 4.18
CA ALA A 175 -2.47 -13.22 4.87
C ALA A 175 -3.26 -12.33 3.90
N LYS A 176 -2.63 -11.87 2.81
CA LYS A 176 -3.31 -11.09 1.77
C LYS A 176 -4.52 -11.84 1.19
N ARG A 177 -4.36 -13.14 0.94
CA ARG A 177 -5.43 -13.99 0.40
C ARG A 177 -6.57 -14.21 1.40
N LEU A 178 -6.28 -14.26 2.70
CA LEU A 178 -7.30 -14.36 3.76
C LEU A 178 -8.06 -13.04 3.94
N MET A 179 -7.35 -11.91 3.93
CA MET A 179 -7.97 -10.57 3.94
C MET A 179 -8.87 -10.35 2.72
N ASP A 180 -8.43 -10.75 1.51
CA ASP A 180 -9.23 -10.64 0.28
C ASP A 180 -10.54 -11.45 0.36
N LYS A 181 -10.60 -12.48 1.22
CA LYS A 181 -11.80 -13.29 1.50
C LYS A 181 -12.70 -12.69 2.60
N GLY A 182 -12.35 -11.54 3.17
CA GLY A 182 -13.15 -10.87 4.20
C GLY A 182 -13.04 -11.50 5.60
N LEU A 183 -12.11 -12.43 5.81
CA LEU A 183 -11.76 -12.94 7.13
C LEU A 183 -10.85 -11.88 7.79
N ASN A 184 -11.44 -11.06 8.65
CA ASN A 184 -10.70 -10.10 9.44
C ASN A 184 -10.00 -10.88 10.57
N ILE A 185 -8.76 -11.30 10.33
CA ILE A 185 -7.94 -11.94 11.36
C ILE A 185 -7.64 -10.87 12.40
N LYS A 186 -8.46 -10.81 13.46
CA LYS A 186 -8.07 -10.10 14.67
C LYS A 186 -6.92 -10.87 15.30
N GLU A 187 -5.97 -10.13 15.84
CA GLU A 187 -4.63 -10.62 16.21
C GLU A 187 -4.64 -11.71 17.31
N ASP A 188 -5.76 -11.95 17.98
CA ASP A 188 -5.92 -12.98 19.02
C ASP A 188 -6.44 -14.34 18.51
N ASP A 189 -6.94 -14.42 17.27
CA ASP A 189 -7.49 -15.66 16.71
C ASP A 189 -6.42 -16.43 15.91
N ALA A 190 -5.34 -16.82 16.59
CA ALA A 190 -4.48 -17.87 16.07
C ALA A 190 -5.30 -19.17 16.05
N PHE A 191 -5.70 -19.62 14.85
CA PHE A 191 -6.33 -20.94 14.66
C PHE A 191 -5.52 -22.01 15.38
N ASP A 192 -6.10 -22.60 16.42
CA ASP A 192 -5.48 -23.68 17.18
C ASP A 192 -6.01 -25.05 16.72
N GLN A 193 -5.39 -26.14 17.19
CA GLN A 193 -5.84 -27.49 16.86
C GLN A 193 -7.27 -27.80 17.39
N GLY A 194 -7.81 -26.98 18.30
CA GLY A 194 -9.13 -27.13 18.88
C GLY A 194 -10.28 -26.71 17.96
N ASP A 195 -10.02 -25.85 16.97
CA ASP A 195 -11.02 -25.37 16.01
C ASP A 195 -11.52 -26.45 15.05
N PHE A 196 -10.80 -27.57 14.91
CA PHE A 196 -11.17 -28.70 14.04
C PHE A 196 -11.97 -29.80 14.75
N VAL A 197 -12.23 -29.65 16.06
CA VAL A 197 -13.05 -30.62 16.80
C VAL A 197 -14.52 -30.30 16.57
N VAL A 198 -15.17 -31.09 15.71
CA VAL A 198 -16.62 -30.99 15.46
C VAL A 198 -17.38 -31.34 16.73
N ARG A 199 -17.79 -30.32 17.49
CA ARG A 199 -18.66 -30.50 18.65
C ARG A 199 -20.05 -30.91 18.15
N LYS A 200 -20.43 -32.17 18.39
CA LYS A 200 -21.78 -32.67 18.09
C LYS A 200 -22.78 -31.83 18.90
N LYS A 201 -23.64 -31.08 18.20
CA LYS A 201 -24.73 -30.34 18.83
C LYS A 201 -25.60 -31.32 19.62
N GLN A 202 -25.71 -31.12 20.93
CA GLN A 202 -26.71 -31.80 21.74
C GLN A 202 -28.08 -31.35 21.25
N LYS A 203 -28.92 -32.31 20.88
CA LYS A 203 -30.32 -32.06 20.52
C LYS A 203 -31.08 -31.78 21.82
N THR A 204 -31.54 -30.55 21.97
CA THR A 204 -32.70 -30.20 22.81
C THR A 204 -33.98 -30.42 22.03
#